data_AF-A0A971PEF4-F1
#
_entry.id   AF-A0A971PEF4-F1
#
_cell.length_a   1.000
_cell.length_b   1.000
_cell.length_c   1.000
_cell.angle_alpha   90.00
_cell.angle_beta   90.00
_cell.angle_gamma   90.00
#
_symmetry.space_group_name_H-M   'P 1'
#
loop_
_entity.id
_entity.type
_entity.pdbx_description
1 polymer ?
#
loop_
_entity_poly.entity_id
_entity_poly.type
_entity_poly.pdbx_seq_one_letter_code
_entity_poly.pdbx_strand_id
1 'polypeptide(L)'
;MKTETLDLHGLALDEALIKSQNNLRWCLEHGVDVLDINHGKGLHSERSFSVIKKEIRRWLKNESLLAEFGYMLVYGESNLPVALSYDDGHTLIVARGKEHNHIGGRKQQARQEILFSPEGKKERRMQKKNRRK
;
A
#
# COMPACT_ATOMS: atom_id res chain seq x y z
N MET A 1 -14.28 -5.74 3.68
CA MET A 1 -13.44 -4.58 4.01
C MET A 1 -13.82 -3.45 3.10
N LYS A 2 -14.05 -2.27 3.65
CA LYS A 2 -14.27 -1.03 2.88
C LYS A 2 -12.90 -0.51 2.44
N THR A 3 -12.67 -0.44 1.14
CA THR A 3 -11.36 -0.06 0.59
C THR A 3 -11.51 1.08 -0.40
N GLU A 4 -10.59 2.03 -0.36
CA GLU A 4 -10.51 3.15 -1.30
C GLU A 4 -9.14 3.20 -1.96
N THR A 5 -9.08 3.71 -3.19
CA THR A 5 -7.83 3.87 -3.94
C THR A 5 -7.65 5.33 -4.34
N LEU A 6 -6.48 5.87 -3.99
CA LEU A 6 -6.00 7.17 -4.38
C LEU A 6 -4.87 7.03 -5.40
N ASP A 7 -5.15 7.45 -6.63
CA ASP A 7 -4.12 7.55 -7.67
C ASP A 7 -3.42 8.92 -7.63
N LEU A 8 -2.10 8.88 -7.45
CA LEU A 8 -1.18 10.01 -7.48
C LEU A 8 -0.20 9.95 -8.66
N HIS A 9 -0.29 8.90 -9.48
CA HIS A 9 0.63 8.74 -10.60
C HIS A 9 0.48 9.90 -11.59
N GLY A 10 1.62 10.52 -11.94
CA GLY A 10 1.66 11.63 -12.90
C GLY A 10 1.27 13.00 -12.35
N LEU A 11 0.93 13.10 -11.05
CA LEU A 11 0.69 14.40 -10.40
C LEU A 11 1.99 15.13 -10.06
N ALA A 12 1.91 16.45 -9.93
CA ALA A 12 2.98 17.20 -9.27
C ALA A 12 3.01 16.88 -7.76
N LEU A 13 4.15 17.17 -7.11
CA LEU A 13 4.38 16.78 -5.72
C LEU A 13 3.40 17.44 -4.74
N ASP A 14 3.19 18.74 -4.93
CA ASP A 14 2.26 19.58 -4.17
C ASP A 14 0.82 19.11 -4.35
N GLU A 15 0.39 18.86 -5.59
CA GLU A 15 -0.92 18.30 -5.89
C GLU A 15 -1.12 16.93 -5.22
N ALA A 16 -0.11 16.06 -5.29
CA ALA A 16 -0.15 14.74 -4.70
C ALA A 16 -0.28 14.80 -3.17
N LEU A 17 0.41 15.73 -2.51
CA LEU A 17 0.32 15.95 -1.07
C LEU A 17 -1.06 16.46 -0.66
N ILE A 18 -1.57 17.51 -1.32
CA ILE A 18 -2.89 18.07 -1.03
C ILE A 18 -3.98 17.01 -1.22
N LYS A 19 -3.93 16.27 -2.34
CA LYS A 19 -4.89 15.21 -2.63
C LYS A 19 -4.82 14.11 -1.57
N SER A 20 -3.61 13.74 -1.13
CA SER A 20 -3.40 12.73 -0.09
C SER A 20 -3.95 13.16 1.28
N GLN A 21 -3.72 14.40 1.70
CA GLN A 21 -4.25 14.94 2.95
C GLN A 21 -5.79 14.93 2.97
N ASN A 22 -6.41 15.40 1.88
CA ASN A 22 -7.87 15.43 1.77
C ASN A 22 -8.48 14.03 1.79
N ASN A 23 -7.91 13.09 1.01
CA ASN A 23 -8.42 11.73 0.94
C ASN A 23 -8.18 10.96 2.24
N LEU A 24 -7.05 11.20 2.92
CA LEU A 24 -6.78 10.60 4.23
C LEU A 24 -7.87 11.01 5.23
N ARG A 25 -8.10 12.32 5.41
CA ARG A 25 -9.13 12.81 6.34
C ARG A 25 -10.50 12.23 6.04
N TRP A 26 -10.91 12.28 4.77
CA TRP A 26 -12.18 11.69 4.36
C TRP A 26 -12.27 10.20 4.70
N CYS A 27 -11.22 9.42 4.43
CA CYS A 27 -11.19 7.99 4.74
C CYS A 27 -11.29 7.71 6.24
N LEU A 28 -10.57 8.49 7.07
CA LEU A 28 -10.61 8.38 8.52
C LEU A 28 -12.01 8.70 9.08
N GLU A 29 -12.62 9.79 8.61
CA GLU A 29 -13.96 10.22 9.02
C GLU A 29 -15.07 9.24 8.59
N HIS A 30 -14.90 8.57 7.46
CA HIS A 30 -15.90 7.67 6.89
C HIS A 30 -15.62 6.18 7.18
N GLY A 31 -14.66 5.87 8.05
CA GLY A 31 -14.35 4.51 8.48
C GLY A 31 -13.96 3.56 7.34
N VAL A 32 -13.13 4.04 6.40
CA VAL A 32 -12.55 3.20 5.34
C VAL A 32 -11.52 2.27 5.97
N ASP A 33 -11.67 0.94 5.84
CA ASP A 33 -10.73 -0.03 6.45
C ASP A 33 -9.33 0.09 5.85
N VAL A 34 -9.23 0.33 4.53
CA VAL A 34 -7.94 0.48 3.83
C VAL A 34 -7.99 1.57 2.77
N LEU A 35 -7.09 2.54 2.87
CA LEU A 35 -6.78 3.48 1.80
C LEU A 35 -5.50 3.02 1.09
N ASP A 36 -5.61 2.70 -0.19
CA ASP A 36 -4.49 2.40 -1.08
C ASP A 36 -4.02 3.68 -1.78
N ILE A 37 -2.77 4.09 -1.55
CA ILE A 37 -2.15 5.22 -2.22
C ILE A 37 -1.21 4.70 -3.30
N ASN A 38 -1.63 4.81 -4.56
CA ASN A 38 -0.81 4.51 -5.73
C ASN A 38 0.01 5.73 -6.13
N HIS A 39 1.29 5.74 -5.76
CA HIS A 39 2.25 6.78 -6.15
C HIS A 39 3.18 6.34 -7.30
N GLY A 40 2.97 5.14 -7.85
CA GLY A 40 3.81 4.53 -8.86
C GLY A 40 5.18 4.09 -8.36
N LYS A 41 5.87 3.30 -9.19
CA LYS A 41 7.18 2.65 -8.85
C LYS A 41 8.38 3.59 -8.98
N GLY A 42 8.24 4.70 -9.70
CA GLY A 42 9.33 5.65 -9.93
C GLY A 42 10.31 5.34 -11.06
N LEU A 43 9.99 4.35 -11.90
CA LEU A 43 10.85 3.86 -12.98
C LEU A 43 10.99 4.83 -14.18
N HIS A 44 10.19 5.90 -14.26
CA HIS A 44 10.17 6.82 -15.41
C HIS A 44 10.59 8.27 -15.09
N SER A 45 11.16 8.52 -13.90
CA SER A 45 11.83 9.81 -13.69
C SER A 45 13.22 9.75 -14.33
N GLU A 46 13.61 10.75 -15.12
CA GLU A 46 14.95 10.83 -15.76
C GLU A 46 16.12 10.71 -14.76
N ARG A 47 15.84 10.81 -13.45
CA ARG A 47 16.82 10.66 -12.36
C ARG A 47 16.59 9.43 -11.46
N SER A 48 15.71 8.48 -11.84
CA SER A 48 15.42 7.24 -11.09
C SER A 48 14.92 7.40 -9.63
N PHE A 49 14.46 8.60 -9.23
CA PHE A 49 13.89 8.85 -7.91
C PHE A 49 12.43 9.30 -8.03
N SER A 50 11.47 8.45 -7.64
CA SER A 50 10.10 8.92 -7.40
C SER A 50 10.08 9.80 -6.16
N VAL A 51 10.06 11.11 -6.40
CA VAL A 51 9.94 12.12 -5.35
C VAL A 51 8.62 11.93 -4.59
N ILE A 52 7.54 11.59 -5.29
CA ILE A 52 6.22 11.35 -4.70
C ILE A 52 6.25 10.18 -3.72
N LYS A 53 6.78 9.02 -4.11
CA LYS A 53 6.88 7.84 -3.21
C LYS A 53 7.60 8.20 -1.91
N LYS A 54 8.76 8.86 -2.03
CA LYS A 54 9.58 9.24 -0.87
C LYS A 54 8.85 10.23 0.02
N GLU A 55 8.25 11.25 -0.58
CA GLU A 55 7.59 12.33 0.13
C GLU A 55 6.31 11.87 0.84
N ILE A 56 5.46 11.11 0.15
CA ILE A 56 4.23 10.56 0.73
C ILE A 56 4.55 9.62 1.89
N ARG A 57 5.52 8.71 1.74
CA ARG A 57 5.93 7.83 2.85
C ARG A 57 6.52 8.61 4.02
N ARG A 58 7.28 9.67 3.76
CA ARG A 58 7.83 10.56 4.79
C ARG A 58 6.72 11.28 5.55
N TRP A 59 5.77 11.88 4.83
CA TRP A 59 4.63 12.58 5.42
C TRP A 59 3.78 11.61 6.26
N LEU A 60 3.37 10.47 5.70
CA LEU A 60 2.56 9.47 6.41
C LEU A 60 3.22 8.93 7.67
N LYS A 61 4.54 8.75 7.67
CA LYS A 61 5.28 8.30 8.86
C LYS A 61 5.21 9.31 10.01
N ASN A 62 5.08 10.59 9.69
CA ASN A 62 5.02 11.69 10.65
C ASN A 62 3.58 12.13 10.96
N GLU A 63 2.57 11.51 10.34
CA GLU A 63 1.17 11.89 10.47
C GLU A 63 0.55 11.28 11.73
N SER A 64 0.31 12.11 12.75
CA SER A 64 -0.23 11.68 14.04
C SER A 64 -1.67 11.20 13.96
N LEU A 65 -2.44 11.69 12.98
CA LEU A 65 -3.84 11.29 12.77
C LEU A 65 -4.00 9.78 12.57
N LEU A 66 -2.98 9.11 12.00
CA LEU A 66 -3.02 7.66 11.81
C LEU A 66 -3.09 6.92 13.15
N ALA A 67 -2.27 7.33 14.12
CA ALA A 67 -2.28 6.70 15.44
C ALA A 67 -3.56 7.04 16.21
N GLU A 68 -4.02 8.30 16.12
CA GLU A 68 -5.22 8.81 16.77
C GLU A 68 -6.49 8.06 16.34
N PHE A 69 -6.65 7.84 15.03
CA PHE A 69 -7.81 7.13 14.48
C PHE A 69 -7.66 5.60 14.48
N GLY A 70 -6.55 5.05 14.99
CA GLY A 70 -6.35 3.60 15.06
C GLY A 70 -6.01 2.96 13.70
N TYR A 71 -5.17 3.61 12.91
CA TYR A 71 -4.64 3.13 11.63
C TYR A 71 -3.13 2.85 11.70
N MET A 72 -2.61 2.18 10.68
CA MET A 72 -1.18 1.93 10.51
C MET A 72 -0.76 2.01 9.07
N LEU A 73 0.52 2.37 8.87
CA LEU A 73 1.16 2.43 7.57
C LEU A 73 1.67 1.04 7.17
N VAL A 74 1.28 0.57 5.99
CA VAL A 74 1.75 -0.69 5.41
C VAL A 74 2.26 -0.43 4.00
N TYR A 75 3.52 -0.71 3.72
CA TYR A 75 4.05 -0.59 2.36
C TYR A 75 3.54 -1.73 1.49
N GLY A 76 3.27 -1.46 0.20
CA GLY A 76 2.78 -2.47 -0.72
C GLY A 76 3.74 -3.65 -0.91
N GLU A 77 5.04 -3.45 -0.71
CA GLU A 77 6.05 -4.53 -0.71
C GLU A 77 6.07 -5.41 0.56
N SER A 78 5.16 -5.17 1.52
CA SER A 78 5.04 -5.95 2.74
C SER A 78 4.59 -7.39 2.48
N ASN A 79 4.88 -8.29 3.43
CA ASN A 79 4.37 -9.66 3.40
C ASN A 79 3.08 -9.84 4.22
N LEU A 80 2.49 -8.74 4.72
CA LEU A 80 1.21 -8.76 5.42
C LEU A 80 0.07 -9.09 4.46
N PRO A 81 -0.93 -9.91 4.87
CA PRO A 81 -2.06 -10.31 4.04
C PRO A 81 -2.73 -9.20 3.23
N VAL A 82 -2.89 -8.03 3.86
CA VAL A 82 -3.52 -6.86 3.25
C VAL A 82 -2.74 -6.28 2.06
N ALA A 83 -1.41 -6.45 2.04
CA ALA A 83 -0.52 -5.84 1.04
C ALA A 83 -0.21 -6.75 -0.14
N LEU A 84 -0.72 -7.97 -0.14
CA LEU A 84 -0.24 -9.05 -1.00
C LEU A 84 -0.61 -8.92 -2.47
N SER A 85 -1.66 -8.16 -2.76
CA SER A 85 -2.07 -7.78 -4.11
C SER A 85 -1.32 -6.55 -4.63
N TYR A 86 -0.45 -5.94 -3.83
CA TYR A 86 0.22 -4.69 -4.13
C TYR A 86 1.73 -4.89 -4.32
N ASP A 87 2.36 -3.86 -4.87
CA ASP A 87 3.80 -3.81 -5.06
C ASP A 87 4.38 -2.50 -4.51
N ASP A 88 5.65 -2.24 -4.80
CA ASP A 88 6.37 -1.11 -4.25
C ASP A 88 5.91 0.26 -4.81
N GLY A 89 4.97 0.28 -5.76
CA GLY A 89 4.27 1.48 -6.23
C GLY A 89 3.14 1.94 -5.32
N HIS A 90 2.83 1.17 -4.27
CA HIS A 90 1.71 1.41 -3.38
C HIS A 90 2.14 1.62 -1.93
N THR A 91 1.35 2.40 -1.22
CA THR A 91 1.43 2.58 0.23
C THR A 91 0.02 2.55 0.79
N LEU A 92 -0.23 1.62 1.72
CA LEU A 92 -1.53 1.38 2.32
C LEU A 92 -1.63 2.03 3.70
N ILE A 93 -2.80 2.56 4.01
CA ILE A 93 -3.19 3.01 5.34
C ILE A 93 -4.30 2.07 5.79
N VAL A 94 -4.06 1.31 6.84
CA VAL A 94 -4.86 0.14 7.23
C VAL A 94 -5.38 0.33 8.65
N ALA A 95 -6.69 0.18 8.83
CA ALA A 95 -7.29 0.15 10.17
C ALA A 95 -6.68 -1.00 10.98
N ARG A 96 -6.33 -0.73 12.24
CA ARG A 96 -5.72 -1.72 13.14
C ARG A 96 -6.60 -2.97 13.26
N GLY A 97 -5.97 -4.14 13.19
CA GLY A 97 -6.65 -5.44 13.19
C GLY A 97 -7.11 -5.91 11.80
N LYS A 98 -6.95 -5.11 10.75
CA LYS A 98 -7.28 -5.49 9.35
C LYS A 98 -6.06 -5.90 8.53
N GLU A 99 -4.85 -5.75 9.06
CA GLU A 99 -3.58 -6.05 8.38
C GLU A 99 -3.42 -7.55 8.00
N HIS A 100 -4.13 -8.42 8.71
CA HIS A 100 -4.14 -9.86 8.49
C HIS A 100 -5.23 -10.33 7.53
N ASN A 101 -6.06 -9.42 7.02
CA ASN A 101 -7.11 -9.76 6.06
C ASN A 101 -6.62 -9.60 4.62
N HIS A 102 -7.20 -10.36 3.70
CA HIS A 102 -6.94 -10.22 2.26
C HIS A 102 -7.84 -9.15 1.63
N ILE A 103 -7.30 -8.36 0.70
CA ILE A 103 -8.06 -7.39 -0.11
C ILE A 103 -8.50 -8.04 -1.43
N GLY A 104 -9.74 -7.75 -1.85
CA GLY A 104 -10.33 -8.21 -3.11
C GLY A 104 -11.56 -9.12 -2.95
N GLY A 105 -12.28 -9.37 -4.05
CA GLY A 105 -13.44 -10.27 -4.06
C GLY A 105 -13.06 -11.75 -3.86
N ARG A 106 -14.04 -12.63 -3.57
CA ARG A 106 -13.84 -14.07 -3.25
C ARG A 106 -12.88 -14.81 -4.20
N LYS A 107 -12.90 -14.53 -5.51
CA LYS A 107 -11.98 -15.13 -6.50
C LYS A 107 -10.51 -14.73 -6.31
N GLN A 108 -10.28 -13.48 -5.89
CA GLN A 108 -8.94 -12.95 -5.62
C GLN A 108 -8.42 -13.47 -4.27
N GLN A 109 -9.32 -13.62 -3.29
CA GLN A 109 -9.02 -14.23 -1.99
C GLN A 109 -8.60 -15.70 -2.13
N ALA A 110 -9.32 -16.52 -2.91
CA ALA A 110 -8.96 -17.92 -3.14
C ALA A 110 -7.60 -18.10 -3.83
N ARG A 111 -7.28 -17.24 -4.81
CA ARG A 111 -5.94 -17.23 -5.43
C ARG A 111 -4.85 -16.79 -4.44
N GLN A 112 -5.16 -15.84 -3.57
CA GLN A 112 -4.24 -15.40 -2.52
C GLN A 112 -4.02 -16.51 -1.49
N GLU A 113 -5.05 -17.18 -0.98
CA GLU A 113 -4.87 -18.32 -0.06
C GLU A 113 -3.91 -19.38 -0.61
N ILE A 114 -4.01 -19.69 -1.91
CA ILE A 114 -3.10 -20.62 -2.59
C ILE A 114 -1.68 -20.03 -2.69
N LEU A 115 -1.54 -18.74 -3.04
CA LEU A 115 -0.25 -18.06 -3.20
C LEU A 115 0.48 -17.81 -1.87
N PHE A 116 -0.26 -17.72 -0.76
CA PHE A 116 0.21 -17.40 0.58
C PHE A 116 0.19 -18.58 1.55
N SER A 117 -0.12 -19.76 1.03
CA SER A 117 0.14 -21.04 1.66
C SER A 117 1.63 -21.17 2.03
N PRO A 118 1.97 -22.05 3.00
CA PRO A 118 3.35 -22.38 3.31
C PRO A 118 4.19 -22.74 2.07
N GLU A 119 3.57 -23.43 1.11
CA GLU A 119 4.15 -23.83 -0.17
C GLU A 119 4.40 -22.62 -1.07
N GLY A 120 3.40 -21.75 -1.28
CA GLY A 120 3.54 -20.52 -2.08
C GLY A 120 4.53 -19.52 -1.45
N LYS A 121 4.64 -19.48 -0.12
CA LYS A 121 5.69 -18.72 0.59
C LYS A 121 7.09 -19.27 0.31
N LYS A 122 7.28 -20.59 0.21
CA LYS A 122 8.57 -21.21 -0.15
C LYS A 122 8.96 -20.90 -1.59
N GLU A 123 8.03 -21.01 -2.54
CA GLU A 123 8.29 -20.69 -3.96
C GLU A 123 8.69 -19.24 -4.17
N ARG A 124 7.98 -18.28 -3.57
CA ARG A 124 8.34 -16.86 -3.69
C ARG A 124 9.69 -16.53 -3.05
N ARG A 125 10.04 -17.20 -1.95
CA ARG A 125 11.39 -17.10 -1.36
C ARG A 125 12.46 -17.60 -2.32
N MET A 126 12.23 -18.72 -3.02
CA MET A 126 13.15 -19.23 -4.04
C MET A 126 13.26 -18.30 -5.25
N GLN A 127 12.15 -17.79 -5.77
CA GLN A 127 12.15 -16.87 -6.91
C GLN A 127 12.88 -15.54 -6.60
N LYS A 128 12.70 -14.98 -5.39
CA LYS A 128 13.47 -13.80 -4.95
C LYS A 128 14.97 -14.08 -4.84
N LYS A 129 15.37 -15.33 -4.51
CA LYS A 129 16.77 -15.74 -4.41
C LYS A 129 17.40 -15.91 -5.80
N ASN A 130 16.66 -16.44 -6.77
CA ASN A 130 17.12 -16.60 -8.15
C ASN A 130 17.22 -15.28 -8.93
N ARG A 131 16.42 -14.26 -8.61
CA ARG A 131 16.54 -12.92 -9.22
C ARG A 131 17.76 -12.10 -8.75
N ARG A 132 18.52 -12.60 -7.78
CA ARG A 132 19.73 -11.95 -7.21
C ARG A 132 21.03 -12.61 -7.66
N LYS A 133 20.96 -13.63 -8.52
CA LYS A 133 22.09 -14.23 -9.25
C LYS A 133 22.06 -13.74 -10.68
#